data_AF-A0A497NRK3-F1
#
_entry.id   AF-A0A497NRK3-F1
#
_cell.length_a   1.000
_cell.length_b   1.000
_cell.length_c   1.000
_cell.angle_alpha   90.00
_cell.angle_beta   90.00
_cell.angle_gamma   90.00
#
_symmetry.space_group_name_H-M   'P 1'
#
loop_
_entity.id
_entity.type
_entity.pdbx_description
1 polymer ?
#
loop_
_entity_poly.entity_id
_entity_poly.type
_entity_poly.pdbx_seq_one_letter_code
_entity_poly.pdbx_strand_id
1 'polypeptide(L)'
;MARVVSVTKKGQATIPKDLREKFRVGDRVLVVETDEGILFKPLPRPEDEFGSLRKLFKGKTAREILKEARTQDWIREKKMLKGATT
;
A
#
# COMPACT_ATOMS: atom_id res chain seq x y z
N MET A 1 16.97 -18.12 17.29
CA MET A 1 16.40 -19.48 17.37
C MET A 1 16.25 -19.97 15.94
N ALA A 2 16.96 -21.02 15.55
CA ALA A 2 16.92 -21.59 14.20
C ALA A 2 16.09 -22.88 14.22
N ARG A 3 15.32 -23.14 13.15
CA ARG A 3 14.60 -24.40 12.96
C ARG A 3 14.85 -24.93 11.56
N VAL A 4 15.05 -26.23 11.48
CA VAL A 4 15.10 -26.95 10.20
C VAL A 4 13.66 -27.35 9.86
N VAL A 5 13.24 -27.06 8.62
CA VAL A 5 11.95 -27.49 8.08
C VAL A 5 12.20 -28.35 6.84
N SER A 6 11.32 -29.31 6.58
CA SER A 6 11.38 -30.09 5.35
C SER A 6 10.93 -29.25 4.16
N VAL A 7 11.60 -29.44 3.03
CA VAL A 7 11.20 -28.89 1.74
C VAL A 7 10.62 -30.02 0.92
N THR A 8 9.40 -29.85 0.40
CA THR A 8 8.76 -30.88 -0.43
C THR A 8 9.51 -31.03 -1.76
N LYS A 9 9.27 -32.12 -2.49
CA LYS A 9 9.85 -32.32 -3.84
C LYS A 9 9.55 -31.18 -4.81
N LYS A 10 8.47 -30.41 -4.58
CA LYS A 10 8.09 -29.25 -5.39
C LYS A 10 8.64 -27.92 -4.86
N GLY A 11 9.52 -27.94 -3.86
CA GLY A 11 10.14 -26.73 -3.31
C GLY A 11 9.31 -25.97 -2.28
N GLN A 12 8.25 -26.57 -1.73
CA GLN A 12 7.42 -25.89 -0.72
C GLN A 12 7.98 -26.12 0.68
N ALA A 13 8.04 -25.07 1.49
CA ALA A 13 8.39 -25.11 2.90
C ALA A 13 7.31 -24.43 3.74
N THR A 14 7.02 -24.98 4.92
CA THR A 14 6.02 -24.41 5.84
C THR A 14 6.69 -23.46 6.83
N ILE A 15 6.17 -22.23 6.94
CA ILE A 15 6.58 -21.29 7.98
C ILE A 15 5.97 -21.77 9.32
N PRO A 16 6.79 -22.06 10.35
CA PRO A 16 6.29 -22.44 11.67
C PRO A 16 5.30 -21.43 12.26
N LYS A 17 4.27 -21.92 12.97
CA LYS A 17 3.13 -21.12 13.48
C LYS A 17 3.55 -19.90 14.29
N ASP A 18 4.51 -20.08 15.19
CA ASP A 18 5.06 -19.02 16.04
C ASP A 18 5.71 -17.90 15.22
N LEU A 19 6.44 -18.24 14.15
CA LEU A 19 7.02 -17.24 13.25
C LEU A 19 5.93 -16.56 12.40
N ARG A 20 4.95 -17.33 11.92
CA ARG A 20 3.82 -16.79 11.15
C ARG A 20 3.04 -15.75 11.96
N GLU A 21 2.75 -16.04 13.22
CA GLU A 21 2.05 -15.13 14.14
C GLU A 21 2.91 -13.93 14.52
N LYS A 22 4.18 -14.15 14.88
CA LYS A 22 5.12 -13.08 15.26
C LYS A 22 5.29 -12.03 14.17
N PHE A 23 5.42 -12.47 12.92
CA PHE A 23 5.63 -11.59 11.77
C PHE A 23 4.33 -11.25 11.02
N ARG A 24 3.17 -11.69 11.53
CA ARG A 24 1.84 -11.47 10.91
C ARG A 24 1.83 -11.84 9.42
N VAL A 25 2.44 -12.96 9.08
CA VAL A 25 2.52 -13.45 7.70
C VAL A 25 1.15 -13.97 7.26
N GLY A 26 0.57 -13.29 6.27
CA GLY A 26 -0.72 -13.62 5.66
C GLY A 26 -0.67 -14.84 4.73
N ASP A 27 -1.40 -14.75 3.62
CA ASP A 27 -1.45 -15.75 2.54
C ASP A 27 -0.29 -15.61 1.55
N ARG A 28 0.31 -14.41 1.46
CA ARG A 28 1.38 -14.09 0.51
C ARG A 28 2.56 -13.43 1.18
N VAL A 29 3.73 -13.66 0.60
CA VAL A 29 5.01 -13.08 1.00
C VAL A 29 5.78 -12.66 -0.24
N LEU A 30 6.50 -11.56 -0.14
CA LEU A 30 7.53 -11.18 -1.10
C LEU A 30 8.79 -11.98 -0.80
N VAL A 31 9.34 -12.63 -1.81
CA VAL A 31 10.57 -13.39 -1.73
C VAL A 31 11.69 -12.56 -2.35
N VAL A 32 12.76 -12.31 -1.59
CA VAL A 32 13.90 -11.50 -2.03
C VAL A 32 15.18 -12.31 -1.85
N GLU A 33 15.99 -12.37 -2.91
CA GLU A 33 17.34 -12.93 -2.83
C GLU A 33 18.28 -11.92 -2.16
N THR A 34 19.13 -12.42 -1.26
CA THR A 34 20.11 -11.64 -0.50
C THR A 34 21.41 -12.43 -0.39
N ASP A 35 22.51 -11.78 -0.01
CA ASP A 35 23.83 -12.42 0.09
C ASP A 35 23.86 -13.59 1.09
N GLU A 36 23.03 -13.53 2.14
CA GLU A 36 22.94 -14.56 3.19
C GLU A 36 21.90 -15.65 2.90
N GLY A 37 21.09 -15.48 1.85
CA GLY A 37 20.02 -16.41 1.48
C GLY A 37 18.72 -15.73 1.06
N ILE A 38 17.59 -16.38 1.33
CA ILE A 38 16.27 -15.94 0.88
C ILE A 38 15.52 -15.25 2.03
N LEU A 39 15.11 -14.00 1.80
CA LEU A 39 14.30 -13.23 2.74
C LEU A 39 12.81 -13.25 2.34
N PHE A 40 11.96 -13.64 3.28
CA PHE A 40 10.50 -13.59 3.13
C PHE A 40 9.94 -12.37 3.87
N LYS A 41 9.29 -11.46 3.15
CA LYS A 41 8.62 -10.27 3.71
C LYS A 41 7.11 -10.45 3.64
N PRO A 42 6.36 -10.25 4.74
CA PRO A 42 4.90 -10.17 4.69
C PRO A 42 4.47 -9.11 3.68
N LEU A 43 3.50 -9.44 2.82
CA LEU A 43 2.88 -8.45 1.93
C LEU A 43 1.65 -7.85 2.63
N PRO A 44 1.52 -6.51 2.68
CA PRO A 44 0.31 -5.88 3.17
C PRO A 44 -0.84 -6.22 2.22
N ARG A 45 -2.04 -6.39 2.78
CA ARG A 45 -3.26 -6.55 2.00
C ARG A 45 -3.78 -5.17 1.63
N PRO A 46 -4.57 -5.04 0.54
CA PRO A 46 -5.25 -3.79 0.23
C PRO A 46 -6.05 -3.25 1.41
N GLU A 47 -6.60 -4.13 2.25
CA GLU A 47 -7.33 -3.72 3.45
C GLU A 47 -6.46 -3.01 4.50
N ASP A 48 -5.19 -3.38 4.60
CA ASP A 48 -4.25 -2.80 5.55
C ASP A 48 -3.86 -1.36 5.15
N GLU A 49 -4.07 -1.00 3.87
CA GLU A 49 -3.83 0.33 3.31
C GLU A 49 -5.06 1.25 3.31
N PHE A 50 -6.24 0.77 3.71
CA PHE A 50 -7.44 1.62 3.73
C PHE A 50 -7.24 2.84 4.63
N GLY A 51 -7.32 4.03 4.02
CA GLY A 51 -7.14 5.29 4.72
C GLY A 51 -5.68 5.70 4.93
N SER A 52 -4.70 5.01 4.31
CA SER A 52 -3.28 5.39 4.36
C SER A 52 -3.04 6.83 3.87
N LEU A 53 -3.86 7.29 2.90
CA LEU A 53 -3.83 8.66 2.38
C LEU A 53 -4.55 9.72 3.24
N ARG A 54 -5.21 9.35 4.35
CA ARG A 54 -6.01 10.30 5.16
C ARG A 54 -5.18 11.49 5.67
N LYS A 55 -3.91 11.25 6.02
CA LYS A 55 -2.97 12.29 6.44
C LYS A 55 -2.64 13.27 5.32
N LEU A 56 -2.45 12.78 4.09
CA LEU A 56 -2.17 13.60 2.91
C LEU A 56 -3.29 14.62 2.66
N PHE A 57 -4.54 14.17 2.83
CA PHE A 57 -5.73 15.01 2.67
C PHE A 57 -6.13 15.77 3.95
N LYS A 58 -5.26 15.81 4.96
CA LYS A 58 -5.48 16.55 6.22
C LYS A 58 -6.83 16.21 6.89
N GLY A 59 -7.29 14.97 6.75
CA GLY A 59 -8.56 14.51 7.31
C GLY A 59 -9.82 14.98 6.58
N LYS A 60 -9.70 15.66 5.43
CA LYS A 60 -10.85 16.02 4.60
C LYS A 60 -11.57 14.79 4.08
N THR A 61 -12.89 14.88 4.02
CA THR A 61 -13.76 13.91 3.38
C THR A 61 -13.61 13.98 1.86
N ALA A 62 -13.96 12.89 1.18
CA ALA A 62 -13.98 12.86 -0.29
C ALA A 62 -14.83 13.99 -0.89
N ARG A 63 -15.95 14.34 -0.24
CA ARG A 63 -16.85 15.41 -0.69
C ARG A 63 -16.20 16.79 -0.62
N GLU A 64 -15.42 17.06 0.43
CA GLU A 64 -14.67 18.32 0.56
C GLU A 64 -13.58 18.44 -0.49
N ILE A 65 -12.81 17.37 -0.70
CA ILE A 65 -11.75 17.32 -1.72
C ILE A 65 -12.33 17.58 -3.12
N LEU A 66 -13.44 16.92 -3.48
CA LEU A 66 -14.11 17.11 -4.76
C LEU A 66 -14.68 18.53 -4.92
N LYS A 67 -15.22 19.11 -3.85
CA LYS A 67 -15.74 20.48 -3.87
C LYS A 67 -14.62 21.50 -4.12
N GLU A 68 -13.48 21.33 -3.48
CA GLU A 68 -12.31 22.19 -3.67
C GLU A 68 -11.78 22.12 -5.10
N ALA A 69 -11.59 20.91 -5.64
CA ALA A 69 -11.17 20.70 -7.02
C ALA A 69 -12.09 21.42 -8.01
N ARG A 70 -13.41 21.20 -7.91
CA ARG A 70 -14.41 21.88 -8.76
C ARG A 70 -14.37 23.40 -8.65
N THR A 71 -14.11 23.93 -7.45
CA THR A 71 -14.00 25.38 -7.24
C THR A 71 -12.75 25.93 -7.93
N GLN A 72 -11.62 25.22 -7.86
CA GLN A 72 -10.39 25.62 -8.54
C GLN A 72 -10.56 25.58 -10.07
N ASP A 73 -11.19 24.52 -10.59
CA ASP A 73 -11.48 24.40 -12.02
C ASP A 73 -12.34 25.57 -12.51
N TRP A 74 -13.40 25.91 -11.77
CA TRP A 74 -14.27 27.06 -12.10
C TRP A 74 -13.51 28.40 -12.09
N ILE A 75 -12.64 28.62 -11.10
CA ILE A 75 -11.81 29.84 -11.03
C ILE A 75 -10.87 29.91 -12.24
N ARG A 76 -10.28 28.77 -12.63
CA ARG A 76 -9.35 28.67 -13.76
C ARG A 76 -10.06 28.98 -15.07
N GLU A 77 -11.22 28.37 -15.33
CA GLU A 77 -12.05 28.65 -16.51
C GLU A 77 -12.43 30.13 -16.59
N LYS A 78 -12.89 30.71 -15.47
CA LYS A 78 -13.28 32.12 -15.42
C LYS A 78 -12.11 33.08 -15.70
N LYS A 79 -10.89 32.72 -15.26
CA LYS A 79 -9.67 33.48 -15.61
C LYS A 79 -9.34 33.38 -17.10
N MET A 80 -9.46 32.20 -17.70
CA MET A 80 -9.21 32.01 -19.14
C MET A 80 -10.20 32.81 -19.99
N LEU A 81 -11.49 32.78 -19.64
CA LEU A 81 -12.52 33.56 -20.33
C LEU A 81 -12.22 35.05 -20.30
N LYS A 82 -11.85 35.60 -19.14
CA LYS A 82 -11.50 37.02 -19.00
C LYS A 82 -10.23 37.42 -19.75
N GLY A 83 -9.21 36.56 -19.78
CA GLY A 83 -7.97 36.82 -20.51
C GLY A 83 -8.11 36.71 -22.03
N ALA A 84 -9.14 36.01 -22.52
CA ALA A 84 -9.44 35.92 -23.96
C ALA A 84 -10.31 37.06 -24.49
N THR A 85 -10.81 37.95 -23.62
CA THR A 85 -11.68 39.09 -24.00
C THR A 85 -10.97 40.45 -23.99
N THR A 86 -9.65 40.48 -23.79
CA THR A 86 -8.79 41.68 -23.88
C THR A 86 -7.78 41.48 -25.00
#